data_AF-A0A2E1X924-F1
#
_entry.id   AF-A0A2E1X924-F1
#
_cell.length_a   1.000
_cell.length_b   1.000
_cell.length_c   1.000
_cell.angle_alpha   90.00
_cell.angle_beta   90.00
_cell.angle_gamma   90.00
#
_symmetry.space_group_name_H-M   'P 1'
#
loop_
_entity.id
_entity.type
_entity.pdbx_description
1 polymer ?
#
loop_
_entity_poly.entity_id
_entity_poly.type
_entity_poly.pdbx_seq_one_letter_code
_entity_poly.pdbx_strand_id
1 'polypeptide(L)'
;MQDPLFGNKVAAAILTALLLIFGLPQLTKALMGGGHHSDGELHLAYGGDLELDTGGAAAEPEPEVDLGTLLANASAASGERRAALCKSCHTFEEGGANGTGPNLWNIVGRQVAGHAGFNYTSALKDAGGAWTYERLDHYLENSQEYIPGTAMVQRFPRDEQRADLLAFLQTLSNDPVPFPAPTPAAAEEDAELDTAEEALENEPVEEAGDADPEVEE
;
A
#
# COMPACT_ATOMS: atom_id res chain seq x y z
N MET A 1 62.33 -9.51 -21.89
CA MET A 1 61.94 -8.11 -21.72
C MET A 1 60.54 -8.13 -21.13
N GLN A 2 60.39 -8.04 -19.80
CA GLN A 2 59.06 -7.87 -19.21
C GLN A 2 58.60 -6.44 -19.50
N ASP A 3 57.40 -6.25 -20.05
CA ASP A 3 56.87 -4.93 -20.33
C ASP A 3 56.76 -4.13 -19.02
N PRO A 4 57.52 -3.03 -18.85
CA PRO A 4 57.53 -2.25 -17.60
C PRO A 4 56.17 -1.58 -17.32
N LEU A 5 55.26 -1.61 -18.30
CA LEU A 5 53.92 -1.06 -18.22
C LEU A 5 52.84 -2.14 -18.01
N PHE A 6 53.21 -3.43 -17.92
CA PHE A 6 52.25 -4.52 -17.75
C PHE A 6 51.44 -4.38 -16.46
N GLY A 7 52.09 -4.02 -15.34
CA GLY A 7 51.40 -3.77 -14.07
C GLY A 7 50.38 -2.62 -14.16
N ASN A 8 50.74 -1.51 -14.80
CA ASN A 8 49.83 -0.37 -14.98
C ASN A 8 48.66 -0.70 -15.92
N LYS A 9 48.90 -1.54 -16.95
CA LYS A 9 47.85 -2.03 -17.85
C LYS A 9 46.85 -2.94 -17.12
N VAL A 10 47.34 -3.85 -16.28
CA VAL A 10 46.48 -4.72 -15.46
C VAL A 10 45.70 -3.90 -14.44
N ALA A 11 46.34 -2.95 -13.76
CA ALA A 11 45.68 -2.06 -12.81
C ALA A 11 44.60 -1.19 -13.48
N ALA A 12 44.86 -0.64 -14.67
CA ALA A 12 43.89 0.13 -15.44
C ALA A 12 42.71 -0.72 -15.92
N ALA A 13 42.95 -1.97 -16.32
CA ALA A 13 41.89 -2.89 -16.71
C ALA A 13 40.98 -3.24 -15.51
N ILE A 14 41.56 -3.49 -14.34
CA ILE A 14 40.81 -3.76 -13.11
C ILE A 14 40.01 -2.53 -12.69
N LEU A 15 40.60 -1.33 -12.68
CA LEU A 15 39.91 -0.09 -12.34
C LEU A 15 38.75 0.21 -13.29
N THR A 16 38.94 -0.01 -14.59
CA THR A 16 37.89 0.19 -15.59
C THR A 16 36.77 -0.82 -15.40
N ALA A 17 37.09 -2.10 -15.17
CA ALA A 17 36.08 -3.12 -14.88
C ALA A 17 35.29 -2.78 -13.61
N LEU A 18 35.96 -2.35 -12.53
CA LEU A 18 35.30 -1.96 -11.29
C LEU A 18 34.42 -0.71 -11.48
N LEU A 19 34.91 0.30 -12.17
CA LEU A 19 34.11 1.50 -12.47
C LEU A 19 32.89 1.17 -13.32
N LEU A 20 32.99 0.21 -14.24
CA LEU A 20 31.83 -0.20 -15.02
C LEU A 20 30.84 -1.01 -14.16
N ILE A 21 31.31 -1.96 -13.35
CA ILE A 21 30.46 -2.81 -12.52
C ILE A 21 29.73 -2.01 -11.44
N PHE A 22 30.42 -1.07 -10.77
CA PHE A 22 29.84 -0.28 -9.69
C PHE A 22 29.27 1.06 -10.16
N GLY A 23 29.85 1.66 -11.20
CA GLY A 23 29.46 2.97 -11.72
C GLY A 23 28.27 2.93 -12.67
N LEU A 24 28.11 1.90 -13.52
CA LEU A 24 26.93 1.83 -14.39
C LEU A 24 25.63 1.71 -13.58
N PRO A 25 25.51 0.84 -12.55
CA PRO A 25 24.29 0.76 -11.76
C PRO A 25 23.95 2.06 -11.03
N GLN A 26 24.96 2.77 -10.50
CA GLN A 26 24.75 4.06 -9.84
C GLN A 26 24.34 5.15 -10.83
N LEU A 27 24.91 5.15 -12.04
CA LEU A 27 24.53 6.07 -13.10
C LEU A 27 23.11 5.75 -13.61
N THR A 28 22.77 4.48 -13.79
CA THR A 28 21.41 4.05 -14.14
C THR A 28 20.44 4.43 -13.02
N LYS A 29 20.79 4.25 -11.74
CA LYS A 29 19.96 4.69 -10.61
C LYS A 29 19.84 6.22 -10.54
N ALA A 30 20.87 6.98 -10.88
CA ALA A 30 20.77 8.44 -10.94
C ALA A 30 19.91 8.94 -12.12
N LEU A 31 19.91 8.22 -13.24
CA LEU A 31 19.15 8.58 -14.44
C LEU A 31 17.71 8.03 -14.44
N MET A 32 17.47 6.85 -13.86
CA MET A 32 16.14 6.21 -13.75
C MET A 32 15.50 6.36 -12.35
N GLY A 33 16.25 6.70 -11.31
CA GLY A 33 15.80 6.73 -9.90
C GLY A 33 14.96 7.94 -9.50
N GLY A 34 14.28 8.58 -10.45
CA GLY A 34 13.13 9.43 -10.17
C GLY A 34 11.83 8.63 -9.91
N GLY A 35 11.84 7.31 -10.08
CA GLY A 35 10.70 6.43 -9.83
C GLY A 35 11.09 5.25 -8.95
N HIS A 36 10.45 5.12 -7.78
CA HIS A 36 10.56 3.96 -6.91
C HIS A 36 10.03 2.71 -7.62
N HIS A 37 10.92 1.82 -8.06
CA HIS A 37 10.58 0.44 -8.39
C HIS A 37 11.34 -0.45 -7.42
N SER A 38 10.58 -1.04 -6.50
CA SER A 38 10.99 -2.16 -5.68
C SER A 38 11.09 -3.41 -6.54
N ASP A 39 12.02 -4.27 -6.16
CA ASP A 39 12.51 -5.41 -6.91
C ASP A 39 11.49 -6.55 -6.80
N GLY A 40 10.42 -6.46 -7.59
CA GLY A 40 9.47 -7.55 -7.80
C GLY A 40 9.93 -8.39 -8.97
N GLU A 41 10.39 -9.59 -8.66
CA GLU A 41 10.76 -10.65 -9.60
C GLU A 41 9.77 -10.78 -10.76
N LEU A 42 10.30 -10.74 -11.99
CA LEU A 42 9.54 -10.86 -13.22
C LEU A 42 9.16 -12.33 -13.44
N HIS A 43 8.04 -12.79 -12.88
CA HIS A 43 7.48 -14.08 -13.24
C HIS A 43 6.88 -14.02 -14.65
N LEU A 44 7.63 -14.53 -15.63
CA LEU A 44 7.11 -14.83 -16.96
C LEU A 44 6.04 -15.92 -16.86
N ALA A 45 4.81 -15.56 -17.18
CA ALA A 45 3.67 -16.46 -17.31
C ALA A 45 3.80 -17.34 -18.56
N TYR A 46 4.57 -18.43 -18.50
CA TYR A 46 4.33 -19.64 -19.31
C TYR A 46 5.20 -20.84 -18.86
N GLY A 47 4.54 -21.91 -18.39
CA GLY A 47 5.03 -23.27 -18.61
C GLY A 47 5.80 -23.98 -17.47
N GLY A 48 5.10 -24.26 -16.37
CA GLY A 48 5.02 -25.59 -15.76
C GLY A 48 6.25 -26.22 -15.10
N ASP A 49 6.26 -26.18 -13.77
CA ASP A 49 6.61 -27.30 -12.90
C ASP A 49 5.78 -27.21 -11.61
N LEU A 50 5.05 -28.29 -11.34
CA LEU A 50 4.35 -28.54 -10.09
C LEU A 50 5.39 -28.92 -9.05
N GLU A 51 5.68 -28.02 -8.11
CA GLU A 51 6.15 -28.39 -6.79
C GLU A 51 5.08 -27.99 -5.77
N LEU A 52 4.36 -29.01 -5.32
CA LEU A 52 3.59 -28.96 -4.08
C LEU A 52 4.60 -28.83 -2.94
N ASP A 53 4.87 -27.60 -2.51
CA ASP A 53 5.45 -27.37 -1.20
C ASP A 53 4.32 -27.48 -0.16
N THR A 54 4.20 -28.68 0.40
CA THR A 54 3.49 -28.89 1.66
C THR A 54 4.35 -28.33 2.78
N GLY A 55 4.28 -27.01 2.96
CA GLY A 55 4.98 -26.27 4.01
C GLY A 55 4.03 -25.29 4.65
N GLY A 56 3.12 -25.80 5.50
CA GLY A 56 2.30 -24.96 6.36
C GLY A 56 3.18 -24.14 7.31
N ALA A 57 3.52 -22.93 6.89
CA ALA A 57 3.76 -21.83 7.79
C ALA A 57 2.43 -21.09 7.90
N ALA A 58 1.74 -21.27 9.02
CA ALA A 58 0.75 -20.30 9.44
C ALA A 58 1.46 -18.95 9.43
N ALA A 59 1.06 -18.08 8.51
CA ALA A 59 1.45 -16.69 8.54
C ALA A 59 1.06 -16.17 9.93
N GLU A 60 2.06 -15.77 10.72
CA GLU A 60 1.82 -14.89 11.85
C GLU A 60 1.02 -13.69 11.31
N PRO A 61 -0.04 -13.24 12.02
CA PRO A 61 -0.84 -12.13 11.55
C PRO A 61 0.07 -10.90 11.47
N GLU A 62 0.38 -10.47 10.24
CA GLU A 62 0.81 -9.10 10.00
C GLU A 62 -0.25 -8.19 10.62
N PRO A 63 0.13 -7.08 11.28
CA PRO A 63 -0.85 -6.19 11.86
C PRO A 63 -1.69 -5.60 10.71
N GLU A 64 -2.85 -6.20 10.44
CA GLU A 64 -3.84 -5.65 9.53
C GLU A 64 -4.19 -4.25 10.06
N VAL A 65 -3.78 -3.22 9.34
CA VAL A 65 -4.09 -1.85 9.71
C VAL A 65 -5.61 -1.69 9.64
N ASP A 66 -6.22 -1.33 10.77
CA ASP A 66 -7.66 -1.19 10.89
C ASP A 66 -8.21 -0.19 9.85
N LEU A 67 -9.16 -0.64 9.02
CA LEU A 67 -9.74 0.19 7.97
C LEU A 67 -10.44 1.44 8.52
N GLY A 68 -11.00 1.37 9.73
CA GLY A 68 -11.60 2.52 10.41
C GLY A 68 -10.55 3.60 10.70
N THR A 69 -9.38 3.20 11.21
CA THR A 69 -8.23 4.11 11.43
C THR A 69 -7.72 4.70 10.12
N LEU A 70 -7.61 3.89 9.05
CA LEU A 70 -7.18 4.38 7.74
C LEU A 70 -8.17 5.40 7.16
N LEU A 71 -9.47 5.12 7.22
CA LEU A 71 -10.51 6.01 6.71
C LEU A 71 -10.64 7.29 7.53
N ALA A 72 -10.41 7.24 8.85
CA ALA A 72 -10.38 8.43 9.70
C ALA A 72 -9.26 9.41 9.30
N ASN A 73 -8.14 8.89 8.79
CA ASN A 73 -6.98 9.67 8.34
C ASN A 73 -6.95 9.93 6.83
N ALA A 74 -7.94 9.44 6.08
CA ALA A 74 -7.94 9.50 4.61
C ALA A 74 -8.20 10.90 4.06
N SER A 75 -7.62 11.21 2.90
CA SER A 75 -7.83 12.49 2.21
C SER A 75 -8.67 12.30 0.94
N ALA A 76 -9.91 12.79 0.95
CA ALA A 76 -10.78 12.78 -0.23
C ALA A 76 -10.17 13.52 -1.43
N ALA A 77 -9.38 14.58 -1.20
CA ALA A 77 -8.67 15.29 -2.26
C ALA A 77 -7.55 14.45 -2.88
N SER A 78 -6.84 13.64 -2.08
CA SER A 78 -5.89 12.63 -2.60
C SER A 78 -6.62 11.53 -3.34
N GLY A 79 -7.76 11.08 -2.83
CA GLY A 79 -8.65 10.12 -3.47
C GLY A 79 -9.12 10.56 -4.85
N GLU A 80 -9.55 11.82 -4.99
CA GLU A 80 -9.96 12.39 -6.27
C GLU A 80 -8.84 12.33 -7.32
N ARG A 81 -7.60 12.62 -6.91
CA ARG A 81 -6.44 12.51 -7.81
C ARG A 81 -6.22 11.08 -8.28
N ARG A 82 -6.41 10.08 -7.40
CA ARG A 82 -6.32 8.65 -7.75
C ARG A 82 -7.48 8.20 -8.63
N ALA A 83 -8.67 8.75 -8.39
CA ALA A 83 -9.88 8.48 -9.17
C ALA A 83 -9.75 8.90 -10.64
N ALA A 84 -8.73 9.69 -11.01
CA ALA A 84 -8.38 9.96 -12.40
C ALA A 84 -8.13 8.68 -13.21
N LEU A 85 -7.58 7.62 -12.59
CA LEU A 85 -7.40 6.31 -13.23
C LEU A 85 -8.73 5.61 -13.56
N CYS A 86 -9.80 5.97 -12.84
CA CYS A 86 -11.13 5.39 -13.01
C CYS A 86 -11.97 6.13 -14.06
N LYS A 87 -11.62 7.39 -14.40
CA LYS A 87 -12.36 8.26 -15.33
C LYS A 87 -12.44 7.75 -16.76
N SER A 88 -11.52 6.87 -17.16
CA SER A 88 -11.53 6.23 -18.49
C SER A 88 -12.70 5.28 -18.68
N CYS A 89 -13.22 4.72 -17.58
CA CYS A 89 -14.28 3.71 -17.61
C CYS A 89 -15.55 4.17 -16.90
N HIS A 90 -15.43 5.02 -15.88
CA HIS A 90 -16.53 5.42 -15.01
C HIS A 90 -16.79 6.92 -15.05
N THR A 91 -18.05 7.27 -14.83
CA THR A 91 -18.48 8.64 -14.53
C THR A 91 -18.83 8.78 -13.06
N PHE A 92 -18.70 9.98 -12.52
CA PHE A 92 -18.94 10.25 -11.10
C PHE A 92 -20.18 11.10 -10.84
N GLU A 93 -20.64 11.90 -11.80
CA GLU A 93 -21.77 12.82 -11.58
C GLU A 93 -23.10 12.10 -11.32
N GLU A 94 -23.98 12.72 -10.54
CA GLU A 94 -25.34 12.23 -10.33
C GLU A 94 -26.06 12.07 -11.68
N GLY A 95 -26.59 10.87 -11.94
CA GLY A 95 -27.28 10.57 -13.20
C GLY A 95 -26.36 10.54 -14.43
N GLY A 96 -25.03 10.51 -14.23
CA GLY A 96 -24.06 10.40 -15.32
C GLY A 96 -24.22 9.10 -16.12
N ALA A 97 -23.76 9.12 -17.37
CA ALA A 97 -23.92 8.01 -18.30
C ALA A 97 -23.06 6.78 -17.93
N ASN A 98 -23.56 5.60 -18.26
CA ASN A 98 -22.74 4.38 -18.27
C ASN A 98 -21.75 4.41 -19.45
N GLY A 99 -20.54 3.92 -19.21
CA GLY A 99 -19.49 3.77 -20.23
C GLY A 99 -18.97 2.33 -20.27
N THR A 100 -17.64 2.18 -20.33
CA THR A 100 -16.99 0.88 -20.15
C THR A 100 -17.34 0.27 -18.78
N GLY A 101 -17.49 1.11 -17.76
CA GLY A 101 -18.01 0.77 -16.44
C GLY A 101 -19.29 1.56 -16.12
N PRO A 102 -20.03 1.15 -15.07
CA PRO A 102 -21.23 1.86 -14.61
C PRO A 102 -20.90 3.21 -13.99
N ASN A 103 -21.89 4.11 -13.90
CA ASN A 103 -21.76 5.31 -13.08
C ASN A 103 -21.57 4.96 -11.58
N LEU A 104 -20.70 5.71 -10.90
CA LEU A 104 -20.29 5.44 -9.51
C LEU A 104 -20.95 6.34 -8.45
N TRP A 105 -21.91 7.19 -8.82
CA TRP A 105 -22.70 7.94 -7.85
C TRP A 105 -23.52 7.00 -6.96
N ASN A 106 -23.53 7.26 -5.65
CA ASN A 106 -24.06 6.40 -4.61
C ASN A 106 -23.49 4.96 -4.70
N ILE A 107 -22.18 4.76 -4.91
CA ILE A 107 -21.61 3.41 -4.96
C ILE A 107 -21.53 2.76 -3.58
N VAL A 108 -21.16 3.53 -2.54
CA VAL A 108 -21.04 3.01 -1.17
C VAL A 108 -22.43 2.64 -0.65
N GLY A 109 -22.57 1.40 -0.18
CA GLY A 109 -23.84 0.81 0.27
C GLY A 109 -24.76 0.30 -0.85
N ARG A 110 -24.43 0.54 -2.13
CA ARG A 110 -25.25 0.06 -3.25
C ARG A 110 -25.04 -1.43 -3.49
N GLN A 111 -26.09 -2.11 -3.93
CA GLN A 111 -25.98 -3.53 -4.29
C GLN A 111 -24.94 -3.75 -5.39
N VAL A 112 -24.15 -4.80 -5.23
CA VAL A 112 -23.22 -5.27 -6.26
C VAL A 112 -24.02 -5.59 -7.52
N ALA A 113 -23.51 -5.19 -8.68
CA ALA A 113 -24.22 -5.27 -9.96
C ALA A 113 -25.60 -4.57 -9.99
N GLY A 114 -25.82 -3.58 -9.11
CA GLY A 114 -27.13 -2.94 -8.92
C GLY A 114 -27.38 -1.65 -9.72
N HIS A 115 -26.41 -1.11 -10.48
CA HIS A 115 -26.66 0.11 -11.25
C HIS A 115 -27.50 -0.18 -12.49
N ALA A 116 -28.61 0.54 -12.64
CA ALA A 116 -29.55 0.31 -13.73
C ALA A 116 -28.92 0.59 -15.10
N GLY A 117 -29.30 -0.23 -16.10
CA GLY A 117 -28.88 -0.02 -17.49
C GLY A 117 -27.42 -0.37 -17.78
N PHE A 118 -26.66 -0.92 -16.84
CA PHE A 118 -25.32 -1.46 -17.10
C PHE A 118 -25.33 -2.99 -17.19
N ASN A 119 -24.58 -3.56 -18.14
CA ASN A 119 -24.49 -5.02 -18.29
C ASN A 119 -23.27 -5.59 -17.58
N TYR A 120 -23.48 -6.16 -16.39
CA TYR A 120 -22.44 -6.78 -15.59
C TYR A 120 -22.05 -8.19 -16.05
N THR A 121 -20.81 -8.60 -15.74
CA THR A 121 -20.37 -9.99 -15.86
C THR A 121 -21.18 -10.90 -14.93
N SER A 122 -21.24 -12.20 -15.23
CA SER A 122 -21.88 -13.18 -14.34
C SER A 122 -21.23 -13.16 -12.95
N ALA A 123 -19.90 -13.09 -12.88
CA ALA A 123 -19.16 -13.03 -11.63
C ALA A 123 -19.64 -11.91 -10.69
N LEU A 124 -19.84 -10.69 -11.22
CA LEU A 124 -20.37 -9.58 -10.41
C LEU A 124 -21.84 -9.75 -10.04
N LYS A 125 -22.66 -10.36 -10.91
CA LYS A 125 -24.08 -10.65 -10.62
C LYS A 125 -24.21 -11.71 -9.51
N ASP A 126 -23.32 -12.69 -9.51
CA ASP A 126 -23.33 -13.81 -8.56
C ASP A 126 -22.71 -13.45 -7.20
N ALA A 127 -21.84 -12.43 -7.15
CA ALA A 127 -21.18 -11.98 -5.92
C ALA A 127 -22.15 -11.49 -4.82
N GLY A 128 -23.32 -10.99 -5.20
CA GLY A 128 -24.37 -10.53 -4.29
C GLY A 128 -23.94 -9.46 -3.28
N GLY A 129 -24.85 -9.12 -2.35
CA GLY A 129 -24.58 -8.17 -1.27
C GLY A 129 -24.45 -6.70 -1.71
N ALA A 130 -23.97 -5.87 -0.80
CA ALA A 130 -23.75 -4.43 -0.97
C ALA A 130 -22.27 -4.09 -1.05
N TRP A 131 -21.92 -2.98 -1.69
CA TRP A 131 -20.59 -2.40 -1.64
C TRP A 131 -20.34 -1.66 -0.32
N THR A 132 -19.94 -2.40 0.72
CA THR A 132 -19.43 -1.80 1.96
C THR A 132 -18.02 -1.25 1.76
N TYR A 133 -17.50 -0.47 2.71
CA TYR A 133 -16.13 0.03 2.65
C TYR A 133 -15.12 -1.10 2.57
N GLU A 134 -15.31 -2.16 3.36
CA GLU A 134 -14.44 -3.34 3.41
C GLU A 134 -14.45 -4.09 2.07
N ARG A 135 -15.65 -4.28 1.49
CA ARG A 135 -15.76 -4.96 0.19
C ARG A 135 -15.15 -4.14 -0.94
N LEU A 136 -15.31 -2.82 -0.89
CA LEU A 136 -14.67 -1.93 -1.86
C LEU A 136 -13.16 -1.91 -1.67
N ASP A 137 -12.67 -1.94 -0.43
CA ASP A 137 -11.24 -1.99 -0.12
C ASP A 137 -10.58 -3.22 -0.76
N HIS A 138 -11.07 -4.42 -0.45
CA HIS A 138 -10.56 -5.66 -1.03
C HIS A 138 -10.71 -5.72 -2.56
N TYR A 139 -11.83 -5.21 -3.09
CA TYR A 139 -12.02 -5.18 -4.54
C TYR A 139 -11.08 -4.20 -5.25
N LEU A 140 -10.69 -3.12 -4.59
CA LEU A 140 -9.73 -2.14 -5.13
C LEU A 140 -8.28 -2.58 -4.92
N GLU A 141 -8.01 -3.37 -3.88
CA GLU A 141 -6.70 -4.00 -3.67
C GLU A 141 -6.32 -4.84 -4.88
N ASN A 142 -7.20 -5.78 -5.28
CA ASN A 142 -7.07 -6.53 -6.52
C ASN A 142 -8.44 -7.03 -7.01
N SER A 143 -8.99 -6.37 -8.04
CA SER A 143 -10.34 -6.65 -8.50
C SER A 143 -10.52 -8.05 -9.11
N GLN A 144 -9.49 -8.53 -9.82
CA GLN A 144 -9.54 -9.84 -10.50
C GLN A 144 -9.39 -11.00 -9.53
N GLU A 145 -8.67 -10.79 -8.42
CA GLU A 145 -8.50 -11.78 -7.36
C GLU A 145 -9.72 -11.83 -6.44
N TYR A 146 -10.25 -10.65 -6.07
CA TYR A 146 -11.43 -10.57 -5.20
C TYR A 146 -12.70 -11.10 -5.87
N ILE A 147 -12.92 -10.80 -7.16
CA ILE A 147 -14.05 -11.34 -7.94
C ILE A 147 -13.52 -11.92 -9.26
N PRO A 148 -13.09 -13.20 -9.26
CA PRO A 148 -12.62 -13.87 -10.46
C PRO A 148 -13.67 -13.85 -11.58
N GLY A 149 -13.28 -13.36 -12.76
CA GLY A 149 -14.19 -13.19 -13.90
C GLY A 149 -14.91 -11.85 -13.93
N THR A 150 -14.59 -10.90 -13.06
CA THR A 150 -14.91 -9.49 -13.29
C THR A 150 -14.20 -8.98 -14.55
N ALA A 151 -14.86 -8.10 -15.30
CA ALA A 151 -14.25 -7.43 -16.45
C ALA A 151 -13.40 -6.21 -16.04
N MET A 152 -13.58 -5.70 -14.81
CA MET A 152 -12.82 -4.57 -14.32
C MET A 152 -11.44 -5.03 -13.87
N VAL A 153 -10.40 -4.39 -14.39
CA VAL A 153 -9.01 -4.65 -13.99
C VAL A 153 -8.49 -3.41 -13.29
N GLN A 154 -8.35 -3.49 -11.97
CA GLN A 154 -7.76 -2.42 -11.17
C GLN A 154 -7.02 -3.00 -9.97
N ARG A 155 -5.94 -2.34 -9.57
CA ARG A 155 -5.10 -2.75 -8.44
C ARG A 155 -4.51 -1.54 -7.71
N PHE A 156 -4.85 -1.38 -6.43
CA PHE A 156 -4.30 -0.39 -5.51
C PHE A 156 -3.68 -1.10 -4.30
N PRO A 157 -2.40 -1.51 -4.39
CA PRO A 157 -1.78 -2.37 -3.38
C PRO A 157 -1.39 -1.67 -2.07
N ARG A 158 -1.62 -0.36 -1.96
CA ARG A 158 -1.26 0.41 -0.77
C ARG A 158 -2.54 0.86 -0.08
N ASP A 159 -2.65 0.55 1.20
CA ASP A 159 -3.89 0.68 1.97
C ASP A 159 -4.32 2.14 2.09
N GLU A 160 -3.38 3.07 2.29
CA GLU A 160 -3.68 4.51 2.38
C GLU A 160 -4.23 5.04 1.05
N GLN A 161 -3.81 4.46 -0.08
CA GLN A 161 -4.31 4.86 -1.38
C GLN A 161 -5.75 4.41 -1.59
N ARG A 162 -6.11 3.23 -1.07
CA ARG A 162 -7.48 2.73 -1.10
C ARG A 162 -8.35 3.55 -0.15
N ALA A 163 -7.90 3.80 1.07
CA ALA A 163 -8.59 4.63 2.04
C ALA A 163 -8.88 6.05 1.50
N ASP A 164 -7.88 6.70 0.89
CA ASP A 164 -8.04 7.97 0.16
C ASP A 164 -9.15 7.88 -0.89
N LEU A 165 -9.13 6.84 -1.72
CA LEU A 165 -10.10 6.65 -2.80
C LEU A 165 -11.51 6.36 -2.26
N LEU A 166 -11.64 5.56 -1.20
CA LEU A 166 -12.90 5.30 -0.52
C LEU A 166 -13.48 6.58 0.09
N ALA A 167 -12.62 7.44 0.67
CA ALA A 167 -13.04 8.74 1.17
C ALA A 167 -13.55 9.65 0.06
N PHE A 168 -12.92 9.64 -1.13
CA PHE A 168 -13.47 10.31 -2.30
C PHE A 168 -14.82 9.72 -2.74
N LEU A 169 -14.95 8.39 -2.81
CA LEU A 169 -16.20 7.74 -3.22
C LEU A 169 -17.36 8.04 -2.26
N GLN A 170 -17.10 8.22 -0.97
CA GLN A 170 -18.10 8.66 0.00
C GLN A 170 -18.70 10.02 -0.38
N THR A 171 -17.90 10.95 -0.91
CA THR A 171 -18.36 12.28 -1.34
C THR A 171 -19.31 12.23 -2.53
N LEU A 172 -19.33 11.12 -3.28
CA LEU A 172 -20.16 10.90 -4.46
C LEU A 172 -21.52 10.33 -4.08
N SER A 173 -22.22 10.95 -3.13
CA SER A 173 -23.48 10.44 -2.61
C SER A 173 -24.43 11.56 -2.19
N ASN A 174 -25.73 11.32 -2.37
CA ASN A 174 -26.77 12.16 -1.78
C ASN A 174 -26.99 11.85 -0.30
N ASP A 175 -26.63 10.63 0.13
CA ASP A 175 -26.70 10.15 1.50
C ASP A 175 -25.38 9.43 1.83
N PRO A 176 -24.32 10.19 2.18
CA PRO A 176 -23.00 9.60 2.40
C PRO A 176 -23.01 8.62 3.57
N VAL A 177 -22.60 7.37 3.31
CA VAL A 177 -22.49 6.34 4.36
C VAL A 177 -21.35 6.74 5.31
N PRO A 178 -21.58 6.85 6.63
CA PRO A 178 -20.52 7.18 7.59
C PRO A 178 -19.40 6.14 7.57
N PHE A 179 -18.16 6.57 7.80
CA PHE A 179 -17.04 5.63 7.96
C PHE A 179 -17.24 4.74 9.18
N PRO A 180 -16.75 3.48 9.14
CA PRO A 180 -16.68 2.64 10.31
C PRO A 180 -15.79 3.29 11.38
N ALA A 181 -16.14 3.09 12.66
CA ALA A 181 -15.32 3.56 13.75
C ALA A 181 -14.01 2.76 13.81
N PRO A 182 -12.88 3.38 14.20
CA PRO A 182 -11.64 2.66 14.41
C PRO A 182 -11.79 1.63 15.53
N THR A 183 -11.17 0.46 15.37
CA THR A 183 -11.19 -0.57 16.42
C THR A 183 -10.43 -0.06 17.66
N PRO A 184 -10.96 -0.19 18.90
CA PRO A 184 -10.40 0.44 20.10
C PRO A 184 -8.93 0.12 20.44
N ALA A 185 -8.35 -0.97 19.93
CA ALA A 185 -6.97 -1.34 20.22
C ALA A 185 -5.92 -0.35 19.68
N ALA A 186 -6.24 0.43 18.63
CA ALA A 186 -5.33 1.42 18.06
C ALA A 186 -5.32 2.76 18.83
N ALA A 187 -6.39 3.07 19.58
CA ALA A 187 -6.50 4.34 20.31
C ALA A 187 -5.73 4.36 21.63
N GLU A 188 -5.38 3.19 22.18
CA GLU A 188 -4.63 3.09 23.43
C GLU A 188 -3.10 3.10 23.22
N GLU A 189 -2.60 2.72 22.03
CA GLU A 189 -1.16 2.70 21.72
C GLU A 189 -0.62 4.13 21.45
N ASP A 190 -1.40 4.98 20.81
CA ASP A 190 -1.04 6.39 20.57
C ASP A 190 -1.02 7.21 21.88
N ALA A 191 -1.85 6.85 22.87
CA ALA A 191 -1.90 7.53 24.16
C ALA A 191 -0.70 7.16 25.07
N GLU A 192 -0.17 5.95 24.96
CA GLU A 192 1.00 5.53 25.76
C GLU A 192 2.30 6.11 25.20
N LEU A 193 2.40 6.33 23.88
CA LEU A 193 3.56 6.98 23.24
C LEU A 193 3.64 8.49 23.52
N ASP A 194 2.51 9.20 23.54
CA ASP A 194 2.46 10.65 23.87
C ASP A 194 2.90 10.90 25.33
N THR A 195 2.49 10.02 26.25
CA THR A 195 2.89 10.13 27.67
C THR A 195 4.35 9.75 27.93
N ALA A 196 4.94 8.88 27.12
CA ALA A 196 6.34 8.50 27.25
C ALA A 196 7.29 9.60 26.73
N GLU A 197 6.89 10.34 25.70
CA GLU A 197 7.67 11.45 25.16
C GLU A 197 7.62 12.68 26.10
N GLU A 198 6.46 12.98 26.71
CA GLU A 198 6.32 14.09 27.67
C GLU A 198 7.04 13.80 29.02
N ALA A 199 7.20 12.54 29.41
CA ALA A 199 7.89 12.13 30.64
C ALA A 199 9.43 12.21 30.54
N LEU A 200 10.01 12.04 29.34
CA LEU A 200 11.45 12.10 29.12
C LEU A 200 11.99 13.55 29.08
N GLU A 201 11.13 14.54 28.86
CA GLU A 201 11.56 15.94 28.70
C GLU A 201 11.55 16.76 30.01
N ASN A 202 11.09 16.16 31.12
CA ASN A 202 10.89 16.85 32.40
C ASN A 202 11.61 16.24 33.64
N GLU A 203 12.62 15.38 33.47
CA GLU A 203 13.45 14.97 34.63
C GLU A 203 14.49 16.05 35.03
N PRO A 204 14.49 16.55 36.27
CA PRO A 204 15.54 17.42 36.78
C PRO A 204 16.74 16.59 37.26
N VAL A 205 17.94 16.95 36.81
CA VAL A 205 19.21 16.35 37.25
C VAL A 205 19.54 16.85 38.67
N GLU A 206 19.33 16.00 39.68
CA GLU A 206 19.82 16.22 41.05
C GLU A 206 21.09 15.37 41.29
N GLU A 207 22.21 16.05 41.52
CA GLU A 207 23.54 15.51 41.79
C GLU A 207 23.74 15.30 43.31
N ALA A 208 23.98 14.06 43.73
CA ALA A 208 24.54 13.71 45.05
C ALA A 208 25.23 12.34 44.89
N GLY A 209 26.50 12.11 45.25
CA GLY A 209 27.21 12.56 46.45
C GLY A 209 27.64 11.30 47.19
N ASP A 210 28.75 10.70 46.77
CA ASP A 210 29.24 9.39 47.21
C ASP A 210 29.90 9.48 48.62
N ALA A 211 29.45 8.64 49.54
CA ALA A 211 30.07 8.43 50.85
C ALA A 211 30.35 6.92 51.07
N ASP A 212 31.62 6.60 50.87
CA ASP A 212 32.50 5.53 51.39
C ASP A 212 31.91 4.47 52.36
N PRO A 213 32.11 3.15 52.10
CA PRO A 213 31.77 2.09 53.05
C PRO A 213 32.99 1.63 53.89
N GLU A 214 32.88 1.74 55.22
CA GLU A 214 33.72 1.03 56.19
C GLU A 214 33.49 -0.50 56.10
N VAL A 215 34.58 -1.27 56.04
CA VAL A 215 34.63 -2.72 56.29
C VAL A 215 35.67 -2.99 57.38
N GLU A 216 35.25 -3.72 58.41
CA GLU A 216 36.03 -4.11 59.60
C GLU A 216 37.15 -5.15 59.33
N GLU A 217 38.09 -5.16 60.30
CA GLU A 217 39.21 -6.08 60.61
C GLU A 217 40.62 -5.75 60.06
#